data_AF-A0A537FZ40-F1
#
_entry.id   AF-A0A537FZ40-F1
#
_cell.length_a   1.000
_cell.length_b   1.000
_cell.length_c   1.000
_cell.angle_alpha   90.00
_cell.angle_beta   90.00
_cell.angle_gamma   90.00
#
_symmetry.space_group_name_H-M   'P 1'
#
loop_
_entity.id
_entity.type
_entity.pdbx_description
1 polymer ?
#
loop_
_entity_poly.entity_id
_entity_poly.type
_entity_poly.pdbx_seq_one_letter_code
_entity_poly.pdbx_strand_id
1 'polypeptide(L)'
;MILAELGKSYNNAILSISQTPFLERRTRRTFTIDPDVSEKIDKLVGGHNLEVNVLVNKAIRRYIEWGRYVDSFKLVTSDPRLMKTLWSHVTVEEAREMGTQNGKDTVVEFILYYFRKFDLDSVLKTFEMIGAEYANAYIYSEFGDRDSRTIILRHSMGLSASAYYGASFKALCDRLGVRCELEESEDQMICKIGSSSMLKTIAPKTFKEQLAKQQ
;
A
#
# COMPACT_ATOMS: atom_id res chain seq x y z
N MET A 1 -21.69 -31.40 4.89
CA MET A 1 -21.65 -31.50 3.41
C MET A 1 -21.76 -30.14 2.71
N ILE A 2 -22.27 -29.08 3.37
CA ILE A 2 -22.44 -27.73 2.78
C ILE A 2 -21.13 -26.90 2.75
N LEU A 3 -20.16 -27.18 3.64
CA LEU A 3 -18.89 -26.45 3.70
C LEU A 3 -17.90 -26.79 2.57
N ALA A 4 -18.06 -27.94 1.91
CA ALA A 4 -17.18 -28.34 0.81
C ALA A 4 -17.59 -27.71 -0.55
N GLU A 5 -18.87 -27.34 -0.71
CA GLU A 5 -19.38 -26.68 -1.91
C GLU A 5 -19.11 -25.17 -1.91
N LEU A 6 -19.12 -24.53 -0.73
CA LEU A 6 -18.72 -23.12 -0.58
C LEU A 6 -17.23 -22.89 -0.90
N GLY A 7 -16.36 -23.86 -0.59
CA GLY A 7 -14.93 -23.79 -0.94
C GLY A 7 -14.64 -23.92 -2.45
N LYS A 8 -15.49 -24.63 -3.20
CA LYS A 8 -15.37 -24.74 -4.67
C LYS A 8 -15.89 -23.50 -5.39
N SER A 9 -16.93 -22.86 -4.86
CA SER A 9 -17.43 -21.57 -5.38
C SER A 9 -16.41 -20.44 -5.17
N TYR A 10 -15.71 -20.43 -4.02
CA TYR A 10 -14.66 -19.45 -3.71
C TYR A 10 -13.44 -19.54 -4.64
N ASN A 11 -13.04 -20.75 -5.05
CA ASN A 11 -11.95 -20.92 -6.02
C ASN A 11 -12.36 -20.62 -7.46
N ASN A 12 -13.63 -20.81 -7.83
CA ASN A 12 -14.11 -20.52 -9.18
C ASN A 12 -14.40 -19.02 -9.41
N ALA A 13 -14.69 -18.25 -8.36
CA ALA A 13 -14.92 -16.81 -8.47
C ALA A 13 -13.63 -15.97 -8.68
N ILE A 14 -12.46 -16.50 -8.29
CA ILE A 14 -11.17 -15.86 -8.59
C ILE A 14 -10.74 -16.11 -10.06
N LEU A 15 -11.35 -17.09 -10.73
CA LEU A 15 -11.00 -17.49 -12.10
C LEU A 15 -11.83 -16.81 -13.21
N SER A 16 -12.75 -15.87 -12.89
CA SER A 16 -13.63 -15.25 -13.91
C SER A 16 -13.55 -13.73 -14.03
N ILE A 17 -12.65 -13.05 -13.31
CA ILE A 17 -12.41 -11.62 -13.52
C ILE A 17 -11.30 -11.45 -14.58
N SER A 18 -11.73 -11.00 -15.77
CA SER A 18 -10.96 -10.64 -16.98
C SER A 18 -10.30 -11.78 -17.78
N GLN A 19 -11.11 -12.58 -18.47
CA GLN A 19 -10.67 -13.25 -19.71
C GLN A 19 -10.87 -12.32 -20.92
N THR A 20 -10.08 -11.25 -20.99
CA THR A 20 -9.65 -10.72 -22.29
C THR A 20 -8.13 -10.87 -22.25
N PRO A 21 -7.52 -11.79 -23.02
CA PRO A 21 -6.08 -11.88 -23.06
C PRO A 21 -5.61 -10.63 -23.80
N PHE A 22 -5.30 -9.57 -23.05
CA PHE A 22 -4.34 -8.60 -23.53
C PHE A 22 -3.09 -9.42 -23.75
N LEU A 23 -2.76 -9.72 -25.02
CA LEU A 23 -1.52 -10.36 -25.36
C LEU A 23 -0.43 -9.36 -24.97
N GLU A 24 0.02 -9.40 -23.71
CA GLU A 24 1.03 -8.47 -23.22
C GLU A 24 2.20 -8.54 -24.18
N ARG A 25 2.50 -7.41 -24.83
CA ARG A 25 3.59 -7.31 -25.79
C ARG A 25 4.90 -7.66 -25.07
N ARG A 26 5.34 -8.91 -25.18
CA ARG A 26 6.62 -9.35 -24.63
C ARG A 26 7.74 -8.73 -25.44
N THR A 27 8.61 -8.00 -24.76
CA THR A 27 9.81 -7.43 -25.37
C THR A 27 11.02 -8.25 -24.95
N ARG A 28 11.83 -8.70 -25.91
CA ARG A 28 13.09 -9.39 -25.62
C ARG A 28 14.21 -8.36 -25.46
N ARG A 29 14.97 -8.48 -24.37
CA ARG A 29 16.25 -7.78 -24.17
C ARG A 29 17.30 -8.83 -23.82
N THR A 30 18.51 -8.67 -24.33
CA THR A 30 19.65 -9.52 -23.99
C THR A 30 20.57 -8.74 -23.07
N PHE A 31 21.01 -9.36 -21.98
CA PHE A 31 21.92 -8.78 -21.00
C PHE A 31 22.97 -9.83 -20.64
N THR A 32 24.18 -9.37 -20.33
CA THR A 32 25.24 -10.22 -19.77
C THR A 32 25.15 -10.15 -18.25
N ILE A 33 25.24 -11.30 -17.57
CA ILE A 33 25.29 -11.38 -16.11
C ILE A 33 26.62 -12.01 -15.68
N ASP A 34 27.04 -11.70 -14.47
CA ASP A 34 28.22 -12.32 -13.89
C ASP A 34 28.01 -13.83 -13.70
N PRO A 35 29.05 -14.66 -13.90
CA PRO A 35 28.92 -16.11 -13.81
C PRO A 35 28.34 -16.61 -12.47
N ASP A 36 28.71 -15.97 -11.35
CA ASP A 36 28.23 -16.36 -10.03
C ASP A 36 26.73 -16.04 -9.83
N VAL A 37 26.23 -14.98 -10.48
CA VAL A 37 24.81 -14.63 -10.49
C VAL A 37 24.03 -15.65 -11.31
N SER A 38 24.56 -16.07 -12.47
CA SER A 38 23.95 -17.13 -13.29
C SER A 38 23.80 -18.43 -12.48
N GLU A 39 24.86 -18.86 -11.79
CA GLU A 39 24.83 -20.08 -10.98
C GLU A 39 23.79 -20.01 -9.85
N LYS A 40 23.65 -18.85 -9.19
CA LYS A 40 22.64 -18.63 -8.14
C LYS A 40 21.21 -18.67 -8.71
N ILE A 41 21.00 -18.13 -9.91
CA ILE A 41 19.70 -18.21 -10.60
C ILE A 41 19.35 -19.67 -10.88
N ASP A 42 20.28 -20.44 -11.44
CA ASP A 42 20.07 -21.86 -11.77
C ASP A 42 19.75 -22.69 -10.52
N LYS A 43 20.44 -22.42 -9.41
CA LYS A 43 20.16 -23.04 -8.09
C LYS A 43 18.76 -22.69 -7.57
N LEU A 44 18.29 -21.47 -7.77
CA LEU A 44 16.97 -21.02 -7.30
C LEU A 44 15.80 -21.61 -8.11
N VAL A 45 16.02 -21.90 -9.39
CA VAL A 45 14.97 -22.32 -10.34
C VAL A 45 15.05 -23.80 -10.75
N GLY A 46 15.93 -24.58 -10.12
CA GLY A 46 16.06 -26.02 -10.37
C GLY A 46 16.36 -26.39 -11.84
N GLY A 47 16.89 -25.47 -12.66
CA GLY A 47 17.25 -25.71 -14.07
C GLY A 47 16.12 -25.53 -15.10
N HIS A 48 14.95 -24.96 -14.75
CA HIS A 48 13.86 -24.73 -15.72
C HIS A 48 13.86 -23.31 -16.32
N ASN A 49 14.04 -23.18 -17.64
CA ASN A 49 14.12 -21.88 -18.36
C ASN A 49 12.87 -20.98 -18.22
N LEU A 50 11.68 -21.56 -18.07
CA LEU A 50 10.46 -20.80 -17.84
C LEU A 50 10.46 -20.15 -16.44
N GLU A 51 11.03 -20.82 -15.45
CA GLU A 51 11.16 -20.32 -14.08
C GLU A 51 12.23 -19.22 -13.99
N VAL A 52 13.34 -19.33 -14.73
CA VAL A 52 14.35 -18.27 -14.86
C VAL A 52 13.72 -16.96 -15.30
N ASN A 53 12.91 -16.98 -16.37
CA ASN A 53 12.28 -15.76 -16.88
C ASN A 53 11.31 -15.14 -15.86
N VAL A 54 10.56 -15.97 -15.13
CA VAL A 54 9.65 -15.48 -14.07
C VAL A 54 10.46 -14.84 -12.94
N LEU A 55 11.51 -15.49 -12.47
CA LEU A 55 12.40 -14.99 -11.42
C LEU A 55 13.05 -13.66 -11.83
N VAL A 56 13.64 -13.61 -13.03
CA VAL A 56 14.33 -12.42 -13.56
C VAL A 56 13.35 -11.26 -13.73
N ASN A 57 12.16 -11.49 -14.30
CA ASN A 57 11.16 -10.44 -14.43
C ASN A 57 10.71 -9.92 -13.06
N LYS A 58 10.49 -10.81 -12.08
CA LYS A 58 10.13 -10.43 -10.71
C LYS A 58 11.23 -9.60 -10.05
N ALA A 59 12.49 -10.00 -10.19
CA ALA A 59 13.65 -9.32 -9.61
C ALA A 59 13.86 -7.93 -10.24
N ILE A 60 13.87 -7.84 -11.57
CA ILE A 60 14.01 -6.56 -12.28
C ILE A 60 12.86 -5.62 -11.94
N ARG A 61 11.62 -6.12 -11.95
CA ARG A 61 10.44 -5.32 -11.60
C ARG A 61 10.55 -4.78 -10.17
N ARG A 62 10.87 -5.64 -9.20
CA ARG A 62 11.08 -5.23 -7.80
C ARG A 62 12.17 -4.17 -7.68
N TYR A 63 13.27 -4.26 -8.43
CA TYR A 63 14.32 -3.24 -8.39
C TYR A 63 13.87 -1.88 -8.96
N ILE A 64 13.19 -1.89 -10.11
CA ILE A 64 12.72 -0.68 -10.79
C ILE A 64 11.62 0.02 -9.98
N GLU A 65 10.68 -0.76 -9.45
CA GLU A 65 9.54 -0.26 -8.70
C GLU A 65 9.91 0.05 -7.24
N TRP A 66 10.84 -0.68 -6.62
CA TRP A 66 11.14 -0.49 -5.19
C TRP A 66 12.62 -0.37 -4.84
N GLY A 67 13.46 -1.28 -5.33
CA GLY A 67 14.87 -1.38 -4.90
C GLY A 67 15.63 -0.06 -4.98
N ARG A 68 15.51 0.68 -6.09
CA ARG A 68 16.16 1.99 -6.25
C ARG A 68 15.70 3.04 -5.24
N TYR A 69 14.48 2.92 -4.72
CA TYR A 69 13.91 3.84 -3.74
C TYR A 69 14.38 3.50 -2.32
N VAL A 70 14.54 2.22 -1.99
CA VAL A 70 15.14 1.79 -0.70
C VAL A 70 16.49 2.47 -0.48
N ASP A 71 17.35 2.47 -1.50
CA ASP A 71 18.69 3.07 -1.42
C ASP A 71 18.65 4.59 -1.32
N SER A 72 17.67 5.22 -1.97
CA SER A 72 17.48 6.68 -1.99
C SER A 72 16.92 7.19 -0.67
N PHE A 73 15.96 6.48 -0.09
CA PHE A 73 15.30 6.82 1.18
C PHE A 73 16.01 6.24 2.41
N LYS A 74 17.12 5.51 2.22
CA LYS A 74 17.89 4.86 3.30
C LYS A 74 17.02 3.96 4.19
N LEU A 75 16.08 3.26 3.56
CA LEU A 75 15.17 2.37 4.26
C LEU A 75 15.89 1.09 4.69
N VAL A 76 15.52 0.56 5.85
CA VAL A 76 16.07 -0.67 6.39
C VAL A 76 15.01 -1.76 6.43
N THR A 77 15.44 -3.00 6.18
CA THR A 77 14.58 -4.17 6.37
C THR A 77 14.62 -4.60 7.83
N SER A 78 13.45 -4.82 8.44
CA SER A 78 13.32 -5.25 9.83
C SER A 78 12.61 -6.60 9.96
N ASP A 79 13.01 -7.41 10.93
CA ASP A 79 12.29 -8.63 11.33
C ASP A 79 10.93 -8.26 11.98
N PRO A 80 9.79 -8.78 11.52
CA PRO A 80 8.49 -8.53 12.14
C PRO A 80 8.44 -8.86 13.65
N ARG A 81 9.23 -9.84 14.11
CA ARG A 81 9.33 -10.19 15.54
C ARG A 81 9.99 -9.08 16.35
N LEU A 82 11.04 -8.46 15.81
CA LEU A 82 11.67 -7.31 16.43
C LEU A 82 10.69 -6.13 16.47
N MET A 83 9.95 -5.90 15.38
CA MET A 83 8.95 -4.82 15.34
C MET A 83 7.85 -5.04 16.38
N LYS A 84 7.35 -6.27 16.56
CA LYS A 84 6.40 -6.58 17.64
C LYS A 84 6.96 -6.23 19.02
N THR A 85 8.22 -6.57 19.29
CA THR A 85 8.88 -6.21 20.55
C THR A 85 8.95 -4.70 20.72
N LEU A 86 9.39 -3.96 19.68
CA LEU A 86 9.45 -2.49 19.76
C LEU A 86 8.07 -1.88 20.01
N TRP A 87 7.04 -2.32 19.28
CA TRP A 87 5.67 -1.84 19.46
C TRP A 87 5.10 -2.16 20.85
N SER A 88 5.54 -3.24 21.50
CA SER A 88 5.11 -3.57 22.87
C SER A 88 5.61 -2.58 23.93
N HIS A 89 6.61 -1.75 23.60
CA HIS A 89 7.14 -0.70 24.47
C HIS A 89 6.53 0.68 24.20
N VAL A 90 5.67 0.81 23.19
CA VAL A 90 5.02 2.07 22.81
C VAL A 90 3.56 2.02 23.23
N THR A 91 3.08 3.04 23.92
CA THR A 91 1.66 3.14 24.27
C THR A 91 0.80 3.36 23.02
N VAL A 92 -0.49 3.03 23.10
CA VAL A 92 -1.42 3.19 21.97
C VAL A 92 -1.55 4.67 21.59
N GLU A 93 -1.52 5.57 22.57
CA GLU A 93 -1.58 7.01 22.40
C GLU A 93 -0.35 7.55 21.68
N GLU A 94 0.86 7.19 22.13
CA GLU A 94 2.12 7.57 21.47
C GLU A 94 2.17 7.04 20.04
N ALA A 95 1.75 5.79 19.82
CA ALA A 95 1.70 5.21 18.48
C ALA A 95 0.74 5.97 17.55
N ARG A 96 -0.41 6.41 18.07
CA ARG A 96 -1.39 7.22 17.32
C ARG A 96 -0.85 8.61 16.99
N GLU A 97 -0.12 9.24 17.91
CA GLU A 97 0.55 10.52 17.67
C GLU A 97 1.62 10.38 16.58
N MET A 98 2.50 9.38 16.70
CA MET A 98 3.51 9.07 15.70
C MET A 98 2.90 8.78 14.33
N GLY A 99 1.83 7.98 14.28
CA GLY A 99 1.12 7.65 13.04
C GLY A 99 0.52 8.90 12.39
N THR A 100 -0.12 9.77 13.19
CA THR A 100 -0.67 11.04 12.71
C THR A 100 0.42 11.94 12.12
N GLN A 101 1.56 12.08 12.80
CA GLN A 101 2.66 12.90 12.31
C GLN A 101 3.24 12.32 11.02
N ASN A 102 3.50 11.01 11.00
CA ASN A 102 4.05 10.32 9.85
C ASN A 102 3.12 10.43 8.62
N GLY A 103 1.81 10.32 8.82
CA GLY A 103 0.80 10.47 7.78
C GLY A 103 0.63 11.91 7.27
N LYS A 104 0.97 12.94 8.07
CA LYS A 104 0.92 14.35 7.65
C LYS A 104 2.15 14.78 6.87
N ASP A 105 3.30 14.19 7.18
CA ASP A 105 4.60 14.63 6.68
C ASP A 105 5.24 13.57 5.78
N THR A 106 6.00 12.65 6.38
CA THR A 106 6.87 11.68 5.68
C THR A 106 6.15 10.88 4.59
N VAL A 107 4.94 10.37 4.88
CA VAL A 107 4.20 9.56 3.91
C VAL A 107 3.68 10.41 2.75
N VAL A 108 3.27 11.65 3.02
CA VAL A 108 2.82 12.59 1.96
C VAL A 108 3.99 12.94 1.04
N GLU A 109 5.15 13.26 1.61
CA GLU A 109 6.37 13.55 0.85
C GLU A 109 6.77 12.37 -0.03
N PHE A 110 6.73 11.16 0.53
CA PHE A 110 6.99 9.93 -0.22
C PHE A 110 6.00 9.75 -1.39
N ILE A 111 4.69 9.91 -1.15
CA ILE A 111 3.66 9.77 -2.19
C ILE A 111 3.90 10.77 -3.33
N LEU A 112 4.13 12.04 -2.99
CA LEU A 112 4.38 13.08 -3.98
C LEU A 112 5.67 12.81 -4.77
N TYR A 113 6.72 12.32 -4.13
CA TYR A 113 7.96 11.97 -4.80
C TYR A 113 7.77 10.78 -5.76
N TYR A 114 7.15 9.71 -5.28
CA TYR A 114 7.03 8.43 -6.00
C TYR A 114 5.98 8.50 -7.11
N PHE A 115 4.75 8.93 -6.79
CA PHE A 115 3.61 8.93 -7.71
C PHE A 115 3.47 10.25 -8.48
N ARG A 116 4.17 11.31 -8.07
CA ARG A 116 4.07 12.66 -8.67
C ARG A 116 2.66 13.26 -8.61
N LYS A 117 1.82 12.75 -7.71
CA LYS A 117 0.45 13.19 -7.44
C LYS A 117 0.05 12.79 -6.02
N PHE A 118 -0.98 13.43 -5.47
CA PHE A 118 -1.55 13.11 -4.17
C PHE A 118 -3.08 13.05 -4.28
N ASP A 119 -3.59 11.84 -4.47
CA ASP A 119 -5.00 11.48 -4.54
C ASP A 119 -5.26 10.15 -3.79
N LEU A 120 -6.54 9.79 -3.59
CA LEU A 120 -6.89 8.58 -2.83
C LEU A 120 -6.27 7.31 -3.44
N ASP A 121 -6.25 7.20 -4.77
CA ASP A 121 -5.66 6.03 -5.43
C ASP A 121 -4.14 5.94 -5.14
N SER A 122 -3.39 7.05 -5.15
CA SER A 122 -1.96 7.05 -4.80
C SER A 122 -1.71 6.73 -3.31
N VAL A 123 -2.61 7.17 -2.42
CA VAL A 123 -2.57 6.80 -0.99
C VAL A 123 -2.74 5.29 -0.85
N LEU A 124 -3.82 4.73 -1.40
CA LEU A 124 -4.10 3.30 -1.33
C LEU A 124 -2.99 2.45 -1.96
N LYS A 125 -2.46 2.89 -3.11
CA LYS A 125 -1.33 2.24 -3.78
C LYS A 125 -0.07 2.23 -2.90
N THR A 126 0.12 3.25 -2.07
CA THR A 126 1.25 3.27 -1.12
C THR A 126 1.08 2.20 -0.05
N PHE A 127 -0.12 2.02 0.50
CA PHE A 127 -0.35 0.97 1.48
C PHE A 127 -0.27 -0.43 0.86
N GLU A 128 -0.86 -0.63 -0.31
CA GLU A 128 -0.85 -1.90 -1.06
C GLU A 128 0.57 -2.27 -1.54
N MET A 129 1.12 -1.49 -2.45
CA MET A 129 2.37 -1.83 -3.14
C MET A 129 3.57 -1.64 -2.23
N ILE A 130 3.69 -0.47 -1.60
CA ILE A 130 4.90 -0.14 -0.84
C ILE A 130 4.87 -0.83 0.52
N GLY A 131 3.80 -0.67 1.29
CA GLY A 131 3.70 -1.24 2.63
C GLY A 131 3.55 -2.76 2.65
N ALA A 132 2.67 -3.34 1.83
CA ALA A 132 2.47 -4.79 1.83
C ALA A 132 3.44 -5.54 0.91
N GLU A 133 3.47 -5.26 -0.39
CA GLU A 133 4.24 -6.10 -1.34
C GLU A 133 5.76 -5.93 -1.18
N TYR A 134 6.20 -4.70 -0.94
CA TYR A 134 7.62 -4.36 -0.95
C TYR A 134 8.27 -4.32 0.41
N ALA A 135 7.67 -3.63 1.38
CA ALA A 135 8.16 -3.52 2.75
C ALA A 135 7.76 -4.72 3.62
N ASN A 136 6.76 -5.52 3.20
CA ASN A 136 6.25 -6.67 3.96
C ASN A 136 5.82 -6.29 5.40
N ALA A 137 5.26 -5.10 5.56
CA ALA A 137 4.83 -4.58 6.86
C ALA A 137 3.51 -5.23 7.34
N TYR A 138 2.65 -5.61 6.41
CA TYR A 138 1.34 -6.21 6.67
C TYR A 138 0.81 -6.88 5.40
N ILE A 139 -0.29 -7.62 5.54
CA ILE A 139 -1.11 -8.09 4.42
C ILE A 139 -2.18 -7.03 4.15
N TYR A 140 -2.24 -6.53 2.92
CA TYR A 140 -3.29 -5.63 2.44
C TYR A 140 -4.46 -6.43 1.87
N SER A 141 -5.69 -6.00 2.14
CA SER A 141 -6.89 -6.48 1.47
C SER A 141 -7.87 -5.32 1.28
N GLU A 142 -8.50 -5.24 0.11
CA GLU A 142 -9.45 -4.19 -0.23
C GLU A 142 -10.73 -4.81 -0.80
N PHE A 143 -11.87 -4.29 -0.37
CA PHE A 143 -13.20 -4.71 -0.80
C PHE A 143 -14.06 -3.49 -1.14
N GLY A 144 -15.00 -3.66 -2.07
CA GLY A 144 -15.95 -2.62 -2.46
C GLY A 144 -15.66 -2.02 -3.84
N ASP A 145 -16.19 -0.83 -4.10
CA ASP A 145 -16.11 -0.13 -5.39
C ASP A 145 -15.40 1.24 -5.26
N ARG A 146 -15.68 2.22 -6.14
CA ARG A 146 -15.07 3.56 -6.04
C ARG A 146 -15.70 4.43 -4.95
N ASP A 147 -16.96 4.18 -4.60
CA ASP A 147 -17.76 5.01 -3.71
C ASP A 147 -17.82 4.45 -2.27
N SER A 148 -17.50 3.16 -2.10
CA SER A 148 -17.41 2.50 -0.81
C SER A 148 -16.24 1.51 -0.83
N ARG A 149 -15.18 1.79 -0.06
CA ARG A 149 -13.99 0.94 0.05
C ARG A 149 -13.75 0.52 1.49
N THR A 150 -13.50 -0.76 1.70
CA THR A 150 -13.03 -1.30 2.98
C THR A 150 -11.61 -1.79 2.80
N ILE A 151 -10.68 -1.17 3.50
CA ILE A 151 -9.26 -1.50 3.51
C ILE A 151 -8.98 -2.25 4.81
N ILE A 152 -8.19 -3.32 4.70
CA ILE A 152 -7.75 -4.11 5.83
C ILE A 152 -6.24 -4.26 5.78
N LEU A 153 -5.57 -3.88 6.86
CA LEU A 153 -4.16 -4.16 7.09
C LEU A 153 -4.05 -5.20 8.21
N ARG A 154 -3.66 -6.43 7.88
CA ARG A 154 -3.39 -7.48 8.88
C ARG A 154 -1.89 -7.58 9.13
N HIS A 155 -1.49 -7.52 10.39
CA HIS A 155 -0.11 -7.70 10.84
C HIS A 155 -0.05 -8.64 12.04
N SER A 156 1.10 -8.72 12.71
CA SER A 156 1.30 -9.53 13.93
C SER A 156 2.04 -8.75 15.02
N MET A 157 1.98 -7.42 14.95
CA MET A 157 2.79 -6.46 15.73
C MET A 157 2.08 -5.84 16.95
N GLY A 158 0.83 -6.19 17.26
CA GLY A 158 0.13 -5.68 18.44
C GLY A 158 -0.60 -4.34 18.25
N LEU A 159 -1.46 -3.99 19.20
CA LEU A 159 -2.44 -2.90 19.09
C LEU A 159 -1.81 -1.53 18.80
N SER A 160 -0.63 -1.26 19.34
CA SER A 160 0.09 -0.01 19.08
C SER A 160 0.45 0.13 17.59
N ALA A 161 0.82 -0.96 16.92
CA ALA A 161 1.04 -0.93 15.47
C ALA A 161 -0.26 -0.65 14.70
N SER A 162 -1.38 -1.26 15.10
CA SER A 162 -2.70 -0.99 14.51
C SER A 162 -3.06 0.49 14.64
N ALA A 163 -2.85 1.07 15.81
CA ALA A 163 -3.12 2.48 16.09
C ALA A 163 -2.22 3.41 15.26
N TYR A 164 -0.94 3.07 15.09
CA TYR A 164 -0.02 3.81 14.22
C TYR A 164 -0.50 3.82 12.76
N TYR A 165 -0.79 2.64 12.20
CA TYR A 165 -1.24 2.54 10.81
C TYR A 165 -2.60 3.20 10.60
N GLY A 166 -3.55 3.01 11.54
CA GLY A 166 -4.85 3.66 11.54
C GLY A 166 -4.72 5.18 11.52
N ALA A 167 -3.95 5.74 12.45
CA ALA A 167 -3.73 7.18 12.55
C ALA A 167 -3.06 7.77 11.31
N SER A 168 -2.05 7.07 10.78
CA SER A 168 -1.37 7.50 9.54
C SER A 168 -2.32 7.49 8.35
N PHE A 169 -3.16 6.47 8.22
CA PHE A 169 -4.15 6.38 7.14
C PHE A 169 -5.21 7.47 7.27
N LYS A 170 -5.74 7.68 8.48
CA LYS A 170 -6.72 8.73 8.75
C LYS A 170 -6.18 10.12 8.48
N ALA A 171 -4.94 10.41 8.86
CA ALA A 171 -4.30 11.70 8.56
C ALA A 171 -4.24 11.99 7.04
N LEU A 172 -3.97 10.96 6.23
CA LEU A 172 -3.96 11.08 4.77
C LEU A 172 -5.37 11.30 4.21
N CYS A 173 -6.38 10.56 4.71
CA CYS A 173 -7.78 10.77 4.33
C CYS A 173 -8.28 12.17 4.70
N ASP A 174 -8.00 12.63 5.91
CA ASP A 174 -8.38 13.97 6.38
C ASP A 174 -7.77 15.06 5.47
N ARG A 175 -6.51 14.88 5.03
CA ARG A 175 -5.84 15.79 4.08
C ARG A 175 -6.50 15.82 2.70
N LEU A 176 -7.13 14.71 2.28
CA LEU A 176 -7.88 14.60 1.03
C LEU A 176 -9.35 15.02 1.18
N GLY A 177 -9.83 15.36 2.38
CA GLY A 177 -11.25 15.60 2.64
C GLY A 177 -12.13 14.35 2.47
N VAL A 178 -11.53 13.16 2.60
CA VAL A 178 -12.18 11.86 2.48
C VAL A 178 -12.59 11.38 3.87
N ARG A 179 -13.86 11.02 4.05
CA ARG A 179 -14.33 10.45 5.31
C ARG A 179 -13.85 9.01 5.44
N CYS A 180 -13.14 8.71 6.52
CA CYS A 180 -12.76 7.36 6.90
C CYS A 180 -13.24 7.03 8.32
N GLU A 181 -13.71 5.80 8.51
CA GLU A 181 -14.04 5.21 9.81
C GLU A 181 -13.05 4.08 10.09
N LEU A 182 -12.41 4.12 11.26
CA LEU A 182 -11.39 3.16 11.66
C LEU A 182 -11.93 2.19 12.69
N GLU A 183 -11.59 0.92 12.52
CA GLU A 183 -11.73 -0.14 13.53
C GLU A 183 -10.35 -0.77 13.74
N GLU A 184 -9.89 -0.77 14.98
CA GLU A 184 -8.57 -1.27 15.37
C GLU A 184 -8.73 -2.50 16.28
N SER A 185 -7.90 -3.51 16.06
CA SER A 185 -7.74 -4.66 16.96
C SER A 185 -6.26 -4.93 17.17
N GLU A 186 -5.90 -5.94 17.95
CA GLU A 186 -4.50 -6.22 18.30
C GLU A 186 -3.61 -6.39 17.06
N ASP A 187 -4.09 -7.04 16.00
CA ASP A 187 -3.23 -7.40 14.87
C ASP A 187 -3.82 -7.00 13.51
N GLN A 188 -4.77 -6.07 13.54
CA GLN A 188 -5.46 -5.62 12.35
C GLN A 188 -5.99 -4.21 12.52
N MET A 189 -5.86 -3.42 11.45
CA MET A 189 -6.59 -2.18 11.25
C MET A 189 -7.55 -2.35 10.06
N ILE A 190 -8.78 -1.89 10.22
CA ILE A 190 -9.79 -1.82 9.18
C ILE A 190 -10.16 -0.34 8.99
N CYS A 191 -10.15 0.11 7.75
CA CYS A 191 -10.58 1.44 7.37
C CYS A 191 -11.73 1.35 6.37
N LYS A 192 -12.87 1.94 6.71
CA LYS A 192 -14.02 2.08 5.82
C LYS A 192 -14.04 3.49 5.28
N ILE A 193 -13.95 3.62 3.97
CA ILE A 193 -14.04 4.88 3.22
C ILE A 193 -15.40 4.92 2.55
N GLY A 194 -16.18 5.95 2.86
CA GLY A 194 -17.46 6.22 2.20
C GLY A 194 -17.36 7.40 1.25
N SER A 195 -18.30 7.48 0.31
CA SER A 195 -18.43 8.66 -0.56
C SER A 195 -18.70 9.89 0.30
N SER A 196 -17.84 10.90 0.14
CA SER A 196 -18.09 12.23 0.67
C SER A 196 -19.30 12.77 -0.09
N SER A 197 -20.47 12.78 0.54
CA SER A 197 -21.60 13.56 0.02
C SER A 197 -21.21 15.04 0.05
N MET A 198 -20.78 15.54 -1.12
CA MET A 198 -20.52 16.95 -1.43
C MET A 198 -19.96 17.80 -0.27
N LEU A 199 -18.63 17.83 -0.12
CA LEU A 199 -18.02 19.06 0.34
C LEU A 199 -18.26 20.12 -0.73
N LYS A 200 -19.23 21.00 -0.48
CA LYS A 200 -19.41 22.25 -1.21
C LYS A 200 -18.02 22.85 -1.44
N THR A 201 -17.66 23.01 -2.69
CA THR A 201 -16.56 23.87 -3.12
C THR A 201 -16.79 25.24 -2.47
N ILE A 202 -16.15 25.50 -1.34
CA ILE A 202 -15.93 26.87 -0.90
C ILE A 202 -14.91 27.39 -1.91
N ALA A 203 -15.42 27.94 -3.01
CA ALA A 203 -14.61 28.73 -3.91
C ALA A 203 -13.88 29.79 -3.05
N PRO A 204 -12.56 29.94 -3.17
CA PRO A 204 -11.88 31.03 -2.50
C PRO A 204 -12.53 32.33 -2.99
N LYS A 205 -13.09 33.12 -2.07
CA LYS A 205 -13.56 34.47 -2.38
C LYS A 205 -12.41 35.19 -3.05
N THR A 206 -12.62 35.62 -4.29
CA THR A 206 -11.62 36.39 -5.02
C THR A 206 -11.32 37.65 -4.22
N PHE A 207 -10.03 38.02 -4.18
CA PHE A 207 -9.48 39.17 -3.46
C PHE A 207 -10.22 40.50 -3.74
N LYS A 208 -11.00 40.57 -4.83
CA LYS A 208 -11.86 41.71 -5.18
C LYS A 208 -13.12 41.88 -4.31
N GLU A 209 -13.62 40.84 -3.64
CA GLU A 209 -14.83 40.95 -2.81
C GLU A 209 -14.56 41.42 -1.38
N GLN A 210 -13.31 41.37 -0.91
CA GLN A 210 -12.92 41.89 0.41
C GLN A 210 -12.69 43.41 0.45
N LEU A 211 -12.53 44.05 -0.72
CA LEU A 211 -12.33 45.51 -0.83
C LEU A 211 -13.64 46.31 -1.02
N ALA A 212 -14.77 45.65 -1.27
CA ALA A 212 -16.05 46.32 -1.53
C ALA A 212 -16.94 46.54 -0.28
N LYS A 213 -16.42 46.29 0.93
CA LYS A 213 -17.17 46.50 2.20
C LYS A 213 -16.55 47.54 3.14
N GLN A 214 -15.72 48.45 2.61
CA GLN A 214 -15.17 49.59 3.37
C GLN A 214 -15.41 50.95 2.71
N GLN A 215 -16.53 51.13 2.01
CA GLN A 215 -17.05 52.45 1.65
C GLN A 215 -18.54 52.55 1.94
#